data_AF-A0AAV0ERD8-F1
#
_entry.id   AF-A0AAV0ERD8-F1
#
_cell.length_a   1.000
_cell.length_b   1.000
_cell.length_c   1.000
_cell.angle_alpha   90.00
_cell.angle_beta   90.00
_cell.angle_gamma   90.00
#
_symmetry.space_group_name_H-M   'P 1'
#
loop_
_entity.id
_entity.type
_entity.pdbx_description
1 polymer ?
#
loop_
_entity_poly.entity_id
_entity_poly.type
_entity_poly.pdbx_seq_one_letter_code
_entity_poly.pdbx_strand_id
1 'polypeptide(L)'
;MLRWMCEHTRKDRVRNETIRQRVGVAPIEDKMRKLRLRWFGHVYRRPGDASVRRVEMCGEEAGKRGRGRPKQTWVRGVRNGMLLLGLDESMTLERAKWRAGIRVEE
;
A
#
# COMPACT_ATOMS: atom_id res chain seq x y z
N MET A 1 20.38 -9.02 -0.38
CA MET A 1 21.35 -7.92 -0.19
C MET A 1 21.40 -7.41 1.24
N LEU A 2 20.32 -6.86 1.84
CA LEU A 2 20.36 -6.30 3.21
C LEU A 2 21.07 -7.17 4.26
N ARG A 3 20.74 -8.46 4.29
CA ARG A 3 21.35 -9.41 5.22
C ARG A 3 22.87 -9.56 5.00
N TRP A 4 23.29 -9.66 3.74
CA TRP A 4 24.68 -9.81 3.34
C TRP A 4 25.50 -8.54 3.62
N MET A 5 24.91 -7.35 3.40
CA MET A 5 25.53 -6.07 3.75
C MET A 5 25.78 -5.93 5.26
N CYS A 6 25.00 -6.62 6.09
CA CYS A 6 25.19 -6.65 7.54
C CYS A 6 25.98 -7.88 8.02
N GLU A 7 26.64 -8.60 7.11
CA GLU A 7 27.43 -9.81 7.36
C GLU A 7 26.65 -10.96 8.01
N HIS A 8 25.33 -10.94 7.89
CA HIS A 8 24.48 -12.01 8.37
C HIS A 8 24.27 -13.07 7.28
N THR A 9 24.11 -14.29 7.71
CA THR A 9 23.72 -15.45 6.90
C THR A 9 22.35 -15.95 7.33
N ARG A 10 21.83 -16.97 6.65
CA ARG A 10 20.59 -17.64 7.09
C ARG A 10 20.80 -18.49 8.35
N LYS A 11 22.04 -18.90 8.64
CA LYS A 11 22.36 -19.74 9.82
C LYS A 11 22.23 -18.96 11.12
N ASP A 12 22.44 -17.65 11.09
CA ASP A 12 22.36 -16.78 12.28
C ASP A 12 20.93 -16.61 12.80
N ARG A 13 19.91 -17.04 12.02
CA ARG A 13 18.48 -17.00 12.39
C ARG A 13 17.98 -15.62 12.87
N VAL A 14 18.72 -14.55 12.55
CA VAL A 14 18.33 -13.16 12.87
C VAL A 14 17.05 -12.80 12.13
N ARG A 15 16.10 -12.21 12.85
CA ARG A 15 14.81 -11.76 12.32
C ARG A 15 14.97 -10.63 11.29
N ASN A 16 14.08 -10.58 10.30
CA ASN A 16 14.16 -9.58 9.24
C ASN A 16 13.81 -8.17 9.76
N GLU A 17 13.02 -8.07 10.83
CA GLU A 17 12.74 -6.82 11.54
C GLU A 17 14.04 -6.20 12.07
N THR A 18 14.89 -6.99 12.72
CA THR A 18 16.17 -6.54 13.28
C THR A 18 17.12 -6.05 12.20
N ILE A 19 17.23 -6.75 11.08
CA ILE A 19 18.09 -6.34 9.96
C ILE A 19 17.59 -5.02 9.35
N ARG A 20 16.28 -4.88 9.16
CA ARG A 20 15.66 -3.65 8.66
C ARG A 20 15.89 -2.46 9.58
N GLN A 21 15.72 -2.66 10.88
CA GLN A 21 15.98 -1.63 11.88
C GLN A 21 17.45 -1.18 11.87
N ARG A 22 18.39 -2.12 11.71
CA ARG A 22 19.83 -1.80 11.63
C ARG A 22 20.19 -0.97 10.40
N VAL A 23 19.56 -1.24 9.25
CA VAL A 23 19.85 -0.54 7.99
C VAL A 23 19.01 0.75 7.84
N GLY A 24 17.95 0.93 8.65
CA GLY A 24 17.00 2.03 8.46
C GLY A 24 16.18 1.85 7.19
N VAL A 25 15.57 0.66 7.03
CA VAL A 25 14.71 0.37 5.88
C VAL A 25 13.32 -0.05 6.33
N ALA A 26 12.34 0.78 6.01
CA ALA A 26 10.93 0.50 6.24
C ALA A 26 10.46 -0.83 5.63
N PRO A 27 9.45 -1.49 6.23
CA PRO A 27 8.79 -2.65 5.64
C PRO A 27 8.32 -2.43 4.21
N ILE A 28 8.50 -3.45 3.36
CA ILE A 28 8.05 -3.40 1.98
C ILE A 28 6.52 -3.24 1.89
N GLU A 29 5.78 -3.80 2.84
CA GLU A 29 4.33 -3.68 2.92
C GLU A 29 3.90 -2.21 3.07
N ASP A 30 4.62 -1.44 3.89
CA ASP A 30 4.38 -0.02 4.08
C ASP A 30 4.69 0.78 2.82
N LYS A 31 5.84 0.49 2.18
CA LYS A 31 6.20 1.13 0.89
C LYS A 31 5.15 0.83 -0.19
N MET A 32 4.70 -0.41 -0.30
CA MET A 32 3.67 -0.83 -1.26
C MET A 32 2.32 -0.17 -0.97
N ARG A 33 1.94 -0.05 0.31
CA ARG A 33 0.73 0.66 0.73
C ARG A 33 0.79 2.15 0.39
N LYS A 34 1.91 2.82 0.70
CA LYS A 34 2.13 4.22 0.35
C LYS A 34 1.99 4.46 -1.15
N LEU A 35 2.59 3.61 -1.99
CA LEU A 35 2.47 3.71 -3.44
C LEU A 35 1.02 3.52 -3.92
N ARG A 36 0.33 2.53 -3.38
CA ARG A 36 -1.09 2.26 -3.70
C ARG A 36 -1.99 3.45 -3.34
N LEU A 37 -1.85 4.01 -2.14
CA LEU A 37 -2.63 5.15 -1.68
C LEU A 37 -2.23 6.45 -2.41
N ARG A 38 -0.95 6.63 -2.75
CA ARG A 38 -0.51 7.74 -3.59
C ARG A 38 -1.19 7.71 -4.96
N TRP A 39 -1.32 6.52 -5.55
CA TRP A 39 -2.02 6.35 -6.82
C TRP A 39 -3.53 6.53 -6.67
N PHE A 40 -4.15 6.00 -5.61
CA PHE A 40 -5.56 6.26 -5.32
C PHE A 40 -5.87 7.76 -5.25
N GLY A 41 -5.10 8.53 -4.48
CA GLY A 41 -5.28 9.98 -4.42
C GLY A 41 -5.02 10.69 -5.74
N HIS A 42 -4.26 10.10 -6.67
CA HIS A 42 -4.18 10.61 -8.04
C HIS A 42 -5.48 10.35 -8.80
N VAL A 43 -5.99 9.11 -8.77
CA VAL A 43 -7.22 8.68 -9.46
C VAL A 43 -8.43 9.48 -8.98
N TYR A 44 -8.65 9.57 -7.68
CA TYR A 44 -9.82 10.23 -7.08
C TYR A 44 -9.93 11.72 -7.45
N ARG A 45 -8.78 12.40 -7.58
CA ARG A 45 -8.71 13.81 -7.98
C ARG A 45 -8.94 14.07 -9.46
N ARG A 46 -8.98 13.03 -10.30
CA ARG A 46 -9.32 13.20 -11.72
C ARG A 46 -10.84 13.33 -11.87
N PRO A 47 -11.31 14.06 -12.90
CA PRO A 47 -12.74 14.15 -13.19
C PRO A 47 -13.30 12.77 -13.54
N GLY A 48 -14.60 12.57 -13.33
CA GLY A 48 -15.26 11.26 -13.40
C GLY A 48 -15.24 10.60 -14.78
N ASP A 49 -15.11 11.41 -15.83
CA ASP A 49 -14.97 11.03 -17.23
C ASP A 49 -13.55 10.53 -17.59
N ALA A 50 -12.56 10.78 -16.73
CA ALA A 50 -11.20 10.37 -17.00
C ALA A 50 -11.07 8.84 -17.05
N SER A 51 -10.38 8.33 -18.07
CA SER A 51 -10.16 6.89 -18.27
C SER A 51 -9.58 6.18 -17.03
N VAL A 52 -8.76 6.87 -16.24
CA VAL A 52 -8.16 6.32 -15.02
C VAL A 52 -9.18 6.02 -13.91
N ARG A 53 -10.36 6.64 -13.90
CA ARG A 53 -11.44 6.33 -12.94
C ARG A 53 -12.09 4.98 -13.20
N ARG A 54 -11.95 4.41 -14.40
CA ARG A 54 -12.42 3.04 -14.69
C ARG A 54 -11.82 1.98 -13.76
N VAL A 55 -10.70 2.27 -13.11
CA VAL A 55 -10.10 1.38 -12.10
C VAL A 55 -11.00 1.18 -10.87
N GLU A 56 -11.86 2.15 -10.54
CA GLU A 56 -12.83 2.03 -9.44
C GLU A 56 -13.80 0.86 -9.71
N MET A 57 -14.17 0.67 -10.98
CA MET A 57 -15.05 -0.41 -11.44
C MET A 57 -14.30 -1.75 -11.61
N CYS A 58 -12.97 -1.73 -11.69
CA CYS A 58 -12.13 -2.88 -12.06
C CYS A 58 -12.01 -3.98 -10.96
N GLY A 59 -12.80 -3.89 -9.90
CA GLY A 59 -12.90 -4.88 -8.83
C GLY A 59 -14.33 -5.33 -8.50
N GLU A 60 -15.33 -4.77 -9.17
CA GLU A 60 -16.75 -5.03 -8.95
C GLU A 60 -17.31 -6.09 -9.92
N GLU A 61 -16.46 -6.73 -10.72
CA GLU A 61 -16.84 -7.90 -11.52
C GLU A 61 -17.20 -9.05 -10.58
N ALA A 62 -18.47 -9.02 -10.15
CA ALA A 62 -19.13 -9.97 -9.28
C ALA A 62 -19.41 -11.29 -10.03
N GLY A 63 -18.34 -11.92 -10.52
CA GLY A 63 -18.41 -13.32 -10.91
C GLY A 63 -18.66 -14.21 -9.69
N LYS A 64 -19.24 -15.41 -9.91
CA LYS A 64 -19.38 -16.41 -8.84
C LYS A 64 -18.02 -16.67 -8.19
N ARG A 65 -17.93 -16.41 -6.90
CA ARG A 65 -16.71 -16.60 -6.11
C ARG A 65 -16.32 -18.09 -6.09
N GLY A 66 -15.10 -18.40 -6.51
CA GLY A 66 -14.53 -19.74 -6.38
C GLY A 66 -14.23 -20.13 -4.93
N ARG A 67 -14.02 -21.42 -4.68
CA ARG A 67 -13.57 -21.93 -3.37
C ARG A 67 -12.15 -21.44 -3.06
N GLY A 68 -11.87 -21.13 -1.78
CA GLY A 68 -10.55 -20.72 -1.29
C GLY A 68 -10.42 -19.26 -0.83
N ARG A 69 -9.17 -18.78 -0.67
CA ARG A 69 -8.86 -17.43 -0.20
C ARG A 69 -9.36 -16.39 -1.21
N PRO A 70 -10.15 -15.38 -0.78
CA PRO A 70 -10.63 -14.36 -1.70
C PRO A 70 -9.47 -13.53 -2.26
N LYS A 71 -9.51 -13.28 -3.58
CA LYS A 71 -8.53 -12.46 -4.31
C LYS A 71 -8.35 -11.11 -3.63
N GLN A 72 -7.11 -10.64 -3.54
CA GLN A 72 -6.84 -9.25 -3.15
C GLN A 72 -7.13 -8.35 -4.36
N THR A 73 -8.24 -7.62 -4.29
CA THR A 73 -8.57 -6.59 -5.29
C THR A 73 -7.87 -5.28 -4.94
N TRP A 74 -7.68 -4.42 -5.95
CA TRP A 74 -7.09 -3.10 -5.73
C TRP A 74 -7.91 -2.27 -4.74
N VAL A 75 -9.24 -2.21 -4.92
CA VAL A 75 -10.18 -1.50 -4.03
C VAL A 75 -10.07 -2.00 -2.58
N ARG A 76 -10.01 -3.33 -2.37
CA ARG A 76 -9.81 -3.89 -1.03
C ARG A 76 -8.46 -3.49 -0.44
N GLY A 77 -7.41 -3.49 -1.25
CA GLY A 77 -6.08 -3.04 -0.84
C GLY A 77 -6.01 -1.56 -0.49
N VAL A 78 -6.82 -0.70 -1.13
CA VAL A 78 -6.96 0.72 -0.80
C VAL A 78 -7.72 0.89 0.51
N ARG A 79 -8.91 0.29 0.64
CA ARG A 79 -9.75 0.36 1.86
C ARG A 79 -9.00 -0.10 3.10
N ASN A 80 -8.31 -1.24 3.02
CA ASN A 80 -7.49 -1.73 4.14
C ASN A 80 -6.34 -0.78 4.47
N GLY A 81 -5.74 -0.14 3.47
CA GLY A 81 -4.66 0.82 3.66
C GLY A 81 -5.14 2.09 4.36
N MET A 82 -6.30 2.60 3.96
CA MET A 82 -6.97 3.75 4.60
C MET A 82 -7.38 3.45 6.03
N LEU A 83 -8.03 2.31 6.27
CA LEU A 83 -8.46 1.88 7.61
C LEU A 83 -7.28 1.85 8.59
N LEU A 84 -6.15 1.26 8.18
CA LEU A 84 -4.99 1.12 9.05
C LEU A 84 -4.34 2.47 9.39
N LEU A 85 -4.44 3.45 8.49
CA LEU A 85 -3.88 4.80 8.68
C LEU A 85 -4.93 5.80 9.20
N GLY A 86 -6.17 5.39 9.43
CA GLY A 86 -7.26 6.29 9.84
C GLY A 86 -7.56 7.39 8.82
N LEU A 87 -7.36 7.11 7.52
CA LEU A 87 -7.58 8.08 6.44
C LEU A 87 -8.97 7.97 5.86
N ASP A 88 -9.55 9.12 5.52
CA ASP A 88 -10.82 9.22 4.81
C ASP A 88 -10.61 9.60 3.33
N GLU A 89 -11.53 9.20 2.46
CA GLU A 89 -11.46 9.50 1.01
C GLU A 89 -11.52 11.01 0.72
N SER A 90 -12.27 11.78 1.52
CA SER A 90 -12.35 13.24 1.37
C SER A 90 -11.00 13.95 1.57
N MET A 91 -10.10 13.37 2.37
CA MET A 91 -8.77 13.91 2.63
C MET A 91 -7.87 13.93 1.39
N THR A 92 -8.23 13.22 0.31
CA THR A 92 -7.46 13.19 -0.94
C THR A 92 -7.42 14.53 -1.68
N LEU A 93 -8.45 15.37 -1.50
CA LEU A 93 -8.55 16.71 -2.09
C LEU A 93 -7.44 17.62 -1.56
N GLU A 94 -7.20 17.56 -0.25
CA GLU A 94 -6.12 18.26 0.43
C GLU A 94 -4.76 17.56 0.18
N ARG A 95 -4.05 17.95 -0.89
CA ARG A 95 -2.75 17.34 -1.29
C ARG A 95 -1.73 17.23 -0.14
N ALA A 96 -1.60 18.26 0.68
CA ALA A 96 -0.64 18.29 1.78
C ALA A 96 -1.00 17.27 2.86
N LYS A 97 -2.26 17.29 3.32
CA LYS A 97 -2.81 16.36 4.30
C LYS A 97 -2.73 14.91 3.83
N TRP A 98 -3.08 14.65 2.57
CA TRP A 98 -2.95 13.31 1.98
C TRP A 98 -1.50 12.82 1.97
N ARG A 99 -0.55 13.66 1.54
CA ARG A 99 0.87 13.29 1.50
C ARG A 99 1.46 13.04 2.88
N ALA A 100 1.04 13.81 3.88
CA ALA A 100 1.41 13.61 5.27
C ALA A 100 0.84 12.29 5.82
N GLY A 101 -0.45 12.01 5.56
CA GLY A 101 -1.13 10.81 6.05
C GLY A 101 -0.61 9.49 5.46
N ILE A 102 -0.10 9.50 4.22
CA ILE A 102 0.49 8.29 3.59
C ILE A 102 2.02 8.20 3.76
N ARG A 103 2.63 9.10 4.55
CA ARG A 103 4.07 9.11 4.74
C ARG A 103 4.49 7.82 5.45
N VAL A 104 5.62 7.29 5.01
CA VAL A 104 6.30 6.14 5.61
C VAL A 104 7.70 6.65 5.90
N GLU A 105 8.08 6.65 7.17
CA GLU A 105 9.46 6.91 7.60
C GLU A 105 10.34 5.77 7.09
N GLU A 106 11.52 6.10 6.58
CA GLU A 106 12.46 5.12 6.03
C GLU A 106 13.27 4.43 7.12
#